data_AF-A0A2V9PJ21-F1
#
_entry.id   AF-A0A2V9PJ21-F1
#
_cell.length_a   1.000
_cell.length_b   1.000
_cell.length_c   1.000
_cell.angle_alpha   90.00
_cell.angle_beta   90.00
_cell.angle_gamma   90.00
#
_symmetry.space_group_name_H-M   'P 1'
#
loop_
_entity.id
_entity.type
_entity.pdbx_description
1 polymer ?
#
loop_
_entity_poly.entity_id
_entity_poly.type
_entity_poly.pdbx_seq_one_letter_code
_entity_poly.pdbx_strand_id
1 'polypeptide(L)'
;MPPGRKMVQNSGPKRVTLKFLAEHLGLSPTTVSVVLTNSALSSTIAKPTKDRIWEAARKFGYRPNLFARYLHTKRTFSIAVLVPEIGDEFSAMLISGIEAKLAEAKFNYFVESHRFAPQQIENSPDTLMDRQVEGMIFLNTPLNKEMPVPVVAISDITNAPGVTRIVIDNYQAVLLALRHLKELGHRRIAFSHAGRQLFTRHRRWGFKSSQSSPPPWEPTSRPAKSP
;
A
#
# COMPACT_ATOMS: atom_id res chain seq x y z
N MET A 1 35.43 -6.49 41.95
CA MET A 1 34.22 -5.74 42.39
C MET A 1 34.60 -4.29 42.64
N PRO A 2 33.75 -3.29 42.36
CA PRO A 2 32.98 -2.97 41.14
C PRO A 2 33.32 -1.51 40.67
N PRO A 3 32.55 -0.89 39.75
CA PRO A 3 31.49 -0.02 40.27
C PRO A 3 30.13 -0.21 39.59
N GLY A 4 29.10 0.06 40.38
CA GLY A 4 27.69 -0.18 40.09
C GLY A 4 27.16 0.57 38.86
N ARG A 5 26.34 -0.14 38.09
CA ARG A 5 25.55 0.38 36.99
C ARG A 5 24.52 1.37 37.55
N LYS A 6 24.78 2.68 37.41
CA LYS A 6 23.77 3.72 37.63
C LYS A 6 22.59 3.46 36.69
N MET A 7 21.39 3.27 37.23
CA MET A 7 20.15 3.30 36.45
C MET A 7 20.02 4.70 35.84
N VAL A 8 20.14 4.79 34.52
CA VAL A 8 19.85 6.03 33.79
C VAL A 8 18.34 6.24 33.88
N GLN A 9 17.91 7.18 34.73
CA GLN A 9 16.53 7.62 34.77
C GLN A 9 16.23 8.40 33.50
N ASN A 10 15.55 7.74 32.56
CA ASN A 10 15.17 8.33 31.28
C ASN A 10 14.07 9.38 31.52
N SER A 11 14.46 10.65 31.57
CA SER A 11 13.64 11.81 31.88
C SER A 11 13.08 12.43 30.59
N GLY A 12 12.36 11.62 29.81
CA GLY A 12 11.43 12.14 28.79
C GLY A 12 10.10 12.53 29.44
N PRO A 13 9.26 13.37 28.80
CA PRO A 13 7.93 13.68 29.32
C PRO A 13 7.17 12.39 29.57
N LYS A 14 6.83 12.12 30.83
CA LYS A 14 6.14 10.90 31.27
C LYS A 14 4.81 10.83 30.54
N ARG A 15 4.73 10.04 29.47
CA ARG A 15 3.47 9.81 28.74
C ARG A 15 2.44 9.34 29.75
N VAL A 16 1.31 10.03 29.79
CA VAL A 16 0.19 9.64 30.65
C VAL A 16 -0.23 8.21 30.27
N THR A 17 -0.19 7.31 31.24
CA THR A 17 -0.47 5.88 31.02
C THR A 17 -1.93 5.58 31.32
N LEU A 18 -2.42 4.44 30.81
CA LEU A 18 -3.77 3.96 31.12
C LEU A 18 -3.93 3.74 32.64
N LYS A 19 -2.86 3.28 33.30
CA LYS A 19 -2.81 3.08 34.75
C LYS A 19 -3.02 4.38 35.52
N PHE A 20 -2.37 5.47 35.10
CA PHE A 20 -2.56 6.79 35.71
C PHE A 20 -4.01 7.26 35.60
N LEU A 21 -4.65 7.13 34.42
CA LEU A 21 -6.05 7.52 34.26
C LEU A 21 -7.00 6.70 35.13
N ALA A 22 -6.76 5.39 35.22
CA ALA A 22 -7.53 4.47 36.05
C ALA A 22 -7.45 4.86 37.53
N GLU A 23 -6.24 5.11 38.04
CA GLU A 23 -6.01 5.59 39.41
C GLU A 23 -6.67 6.95 39.66
N HIS A 24 -6.54 7.90 38.73
CA HIS A 24 -7.13 9.24 38.87
C HIS A 24 -8.66 9.22 38.92
N LEU A 25 -9.29 8.29 38.20
CA LEU A 25 -10.75 8.17 38.12
C LEU A 25 -11.34 7.22 39.17
N GLY A 26 -10.50 6.47 39.90
CA GLY A 26 -10.95 5.42 40.82
C GLY A 26 -11.61 4.24 40.09
N LEU A 27 -11.20 3.95 38.85
CA LEU A 27 -11.77 2.90 38.01
C LEU A 27 -10.74 1.81 37.72
N SER A 28 -11.21 0.62 37.33
CA SER A 28 -10.29 -0.42 36.87
C SER A 28 -9.65 -0.03 35.52
N PRO A 29 -8.39 -0.42 35.25
CA PRO A 29 -7.75 -0.23 33.94
C PRO A 29 -8.59 -0.81 32.79
N THR A 30 -9.26 -1.95 33.03
CA THR A 30 -10.14 -2.61 32.06
C THR A 30 -11.32 -1.72 31.69
N THR A 31 -11.99 -1.10 32.67
CA THR A 31 -13.12 -0.19 32.45
C THR A 31 -12.70 1.02 31.61
N VAL A 32 -11.56 1.65 31.96
CA VAL A 32 -11.02 2.78 31.20
C VAL A 32 -10.64 2.37 29.78
N SER A 33 -10.00 1.22 29.62
CA SER A 33 -9.61 0.67 28.32
C SER A 33 -10.82 0.43 27.41
N VAL A 34 -11.87 -0.22 27.92
CA VAL A 34 -13.10 -0.54 27.17
C VAL A 34 -13.78 0.72 26.64
N VAL A 35 -13.84 1.78 27.44
CA VAL A 35 -14.41 3.08 27.03
C VAL A 35 -13.53 3.77 25.99
N LEU A 36 -12.22 3.85 26.22
CA LEU A 36 -11.30 4.57 25.33
C LEU A 36 -11.05 3.86 24.00
N THR A 37 -11.20 2.52 23.96
CA THR A 37 -11.13 1.73 22.72
C THR A 37 -12.48 1.57 22.04
N ASN A 38 -13.56 2.09 22.64
CA ASN A 38 -14.93 1.95 22.17
C ASN A 38 -15.30 0.48 21.85
N SER A 39 -14.90 -0.43 22.74
CA SER A 39 -15.19 -1.86 22.61
C SER A 39 -16.70 -2.14 22.72
N ALA A 40 -17.17 -3.31 22.30
CA ALA A 40 -18.58 -3.71 22.40
C ALA A 40 -19.11 -3.60 23.84
N LEU A 41 -18.26 -3.90 24.82
CA LEU A 41 -18.54 -3.76 26.25
C LEU A 41 -18.63 -2.30 26.72
N SER A 42 -18.25 -1.32 25.90
CA SER A 42 -18.49 0.09 26.20
C SER A 42 -19.98 0.35 26.40
N SER A 43 -20.85 -0.34 25.63
CA SER A 43 -22.30 -0.19 25.74
C SER A 43 -22.86 -0.46 27.15
N THR A 44 -22.22 -1.31 27.95
CA THR A 44 -22.66 -1.65 29.31
C THR A 44 -22.27 -0.61 30.37
N ILE A 45 -21.42 0.35 30.02
CA ILE A 45 -20.95 1.39 30.92
C ILE A 45 -21.87 2.62 30.81
N ALA A 46 -22.31 3.13 31.96
CA ALA A 46 -23.18 4.29 32.05
C ALA A 46 -22.53 5.53 31.39
N LYS A 47 -23.36 6.32 30.69
CA LYS A 47 -22.92 7.53 29.97
C LYS A 47 -22.13 8.53 30.84
N PRO A 48 -22.52 8.85 32.09
CA PRO A 48 -21.77 9.76 32.95
C PRO A 48 -20.33 9.29 33.23
N THR A 49 -20.13 7.98 33.37
CA THR A 49 -18.80 7.39 33.58
C THR A 49 -17.94 7.50 32.34
N LYS A 50 -18.53 7.31 31.14
CA LYS A 50 -17.83 7.49 29.87
C LYS A 50 -17.36 8.93 29.68
N ASP A 51 -18.24 9.88 29.99
CA ASP A 51 -17.95 11.31 29.84
C ASP A 51 -16.78 11.73 30.74
N ARG A 52 -16.78 11.29 32.01
CA ARG A 52 -15.65 11.49 32.94
C ARG A 52 -14.33 10.91 32.42
N ILE A 53 -14.37 9.72 31.81
CA ILE A 53 -13.17 9.08 31.22
C ILE A 53 -12.64 9.91 30.05
N TRP A 54 -13.51 10.34 29.13
CA TRP A 54 -13.12 11.14 27.97
C TRP A 54 -12.65 12.55 28.33
N GLU A 55 -13.23 13.16 29.37
CA GLU A 55 -12.75 14.44 29.92
C GLU A 55 -11.36 14.30 30.52
N ALA A 56 -11.12 13.29 31.37
CA ALA A 56 -9.80 13.05 31.94
C ALA A 56 -8.77 12.73 30.85
N ALA A 57 -9.11 11.88 29.88
CA ALA A 57 -8.21 11.58 28.76
C ALA A 57 -7.82 12.83 27.97
N ARG A 58 -8.78 13.74 27.70
CA ARG A 58 -8.50 15.04 27.05
C ARG A 58 -7.65 15.95 27.93
N LYS A 59 -8.02 16.11 29.20
CA LYS A 59 -7.34 16.97 30.17
C LYS A 59 -5.87 16.60 30.36
N PHE A 60 -5.57 15.30 30.43
CA PHE A 60 -4.22 14.79 30.64
C PHE A 60 -3.50 14.43 29.33
N GLY A 61 -4.09 14.68 28.17
CA GLY A 61 -3.48 14.39 26.88
C GLY A 61 -3.17 12.90 26.67
N TYR A 62 -3.97 12.00 27.23
CA TYR A 62 -3.79 10.57 27.05
C TYR A 62 -4.01 10.19 25.58
N ARG A 63 -3.05 9.45 25.02
CA ARG A 63 -3.16 8.85 23.70
C ARG A 63 -3.01 7.33 23.83
N PRO A 64 -3.96 6.53 23.30
CA PRO A 64 -3.84 5.08 23.29
C PRO A 64 -2.52 4.65 22.63
N ASN A 65 -1.82 3.71 23.27
CA ASN A 65 -0.60 3.15 22.70
C ASN A 65 -0.97 2.07 21.68
N LEU A 66 -0.73 2.36 20.39
CA LEU A 66 -1.01 1.42 19.30
C LEU A 66 -0.24 0.09 19.45
N PHE A 67 0.98 0.10 19.97
CA PHE A 67 1.74 -1.13 20.23
C PHE A 67 1.11 -1.99 21.33
N ALA A 68 0.63 -1.35 22.40
CA ALA A 68 -0.07 -2.08 23.46
C ALA A 68 -1.41 -2.65 22.96
N ARG A 69 -2.10 -1.92 22.07
CA ARG A 69 -3.29 -2.41 21.38
C ARG A 69 -2.96 -3.62 20.49
N TYR A 70 -1.89 -3.55 19.70
CA TYR A 70 -1.42 -4.67 18.89
C TYR A 70 -1.15 -5.92 19.73
N LEU A 71 -0.46 -5.81 20.86
CA LEU A 71 -0.19 -6.96 21.74
C LEU A 71 -1.47 -7.66 22.22
N HIS A 72 -2.56 -6.90 22.39
CA HIS A 72 -3.86 -7.44 22.79
C HIS A 72 -4.66 -7.99 21.60
N THR A 73 -4.70 -7.28 20.47
CA THR A 73 -5.56 -7.64 19.33
C THR A 73 -4.87 -8.50 18.28
N LYS A 74 -3.54 -8.62 18.32
CA LYS A 74 -2.66 -9.16 17.26
C LYS A 74 -2.95 -8.57 15.87
N ARG A 75 -3.41 -7.32 15.85
CA ARG A 75 -3.87 -6.59 14.67
C ARG A 75 -3.34 -5.17 14.70
N THR A 76 -2.66 -4.75 13.64
CA THR A 76 -2.13 -3.39 13.45
C THR A 76 -3.09 -2.50 12.66
N PHE A 77 -4.01 -3.11 11.89
CA PHE A 77 -4.89 -2.42 10.94
C PHE A 77 -4.10 -1.51 9.98
N SER A 78 -2.99 -2.03 9.46
CA SER A 78 -2.07 -1.29 8.58
C SER A 78 -1.91 -1.99 7.24
N ILE A 79 -2.02 -1.24 6.14
CA ILE A 79 -1.78 -1.71 4.77
C ILE A 79 -0.58 -0.96 4.17
N ALA A 80 0.29 -1.65 3.46
CA ALA A 80 1.35 -1.00 2.68
C ALA A 80 0.90 -0.73 1.25
N VAL A 81 1.34 0.39 0.68
CA VAL A 81 1.18 0.74 -0.74
C VAL A 81 2.57 1.02 -1.30
N LEU A 82 3.07 0.11 -2.13
CA LEU A 82 4.36 0.24 -2.81
C LEU A 82 4.14 0.78 -4.21
N VAL A 83 4.82 1.87 -4.54
CA VAL A 83 4.64 2.60 -5.80
C VAL A 83 5.99 2.91 -6.45
N PRO A 84 6.04 3.18 -7.77
CA PRO A 84 7.27 3.58 -8.42
C PRO A 84 7.64 5.00 -8.00
N GLU A 85 6.68 5.92 -8.06
CA GLU A 85 6.86 7.32 -7.71
C GLU A 85 5.55 7.91 -7.20
N ILE A 86 5.59 8.64 -6.08
CA ILE A 86 4.38 9.21 -5.45
C ILE A 86 3.85 10.41 -6.24
N GLY A 87 4.74 11.17 -6.90
CA GLY A 87 4.40 12.38 -7.64
C GLY A 87 3.84 12.13 -9.04
N ASP A 88 3.88 10.89 -9.52
CA ASP A 88 3.28 10.52 -10.81
C ASP A 88 1.75 10.57 -10.73
N GLU A 89 1.11 11.18 -11.74
CA GLU A 89 -0.34 11.44 -11.77
C GLU A 89 -1.16 10.15 -11.62
N PHE A 90 -0.75 9.08 -12.31
CA PHE A 90 -1.42 7.79 -12.25
C PHE A 90 -1.34 7.19 -10.84
N SER A 91 -0.15 7.22 -10.24
CA SER A 91 0.08 6.72 -8.88
C SER A 91 -0.69 7.52 -7.84
N ALA A 92 -0.72 8.85 -7.96
CA ALA A 92 -1.46 9.73 -7.06
C ALA A 92 -2.97 9.49 -7.08
N MET A 93 -3.57 9.33 -8.28
CA MET A 93 -5.01 9.01 -8.40
C MET A 93 -5.35 7.67 -7.74
N LEU A 94 -4.52 6.64 -7.94
CA LEU A 94 -4.73 5.34 -7.31
C LEU A 94 -4.58 5.40 -5.78
N ILE A 95 -3.56 6.10 -5.27
CA ILE A 95 -3.37 6.30 -3.83
C ILE A 95 -4.61 6.99 -3.22
N SER A 96 -5.15 8.01 -3.88
CA SER A 96 -6.35 8.71 -3.40
C SER A 96 -7.57 7.78 -3.30
N GLY A 97 -7.77 6.91 -4.30
CA GLY A 97 -8.84 5.91 -4.27
C GLY A 97 -8.64 4.85 -3.15
N ILE A 98 -7.40 4.41 -2.96
CA ILE A 98 -7.02 3.47 -1.89
C ILE A 98 -7.27 4.11 -0.51
N GLU A 99 -6.81 5.34 -0.31
CA GLU A 99 -6.96 6.10 0.93
C GLU A 99 -8.43 6.20 1.34
N ALA A 100 -9.32 6.58 0.41
CA ALA A 100 -10.75 6.70 0.69
C ALA A 100 -11.34 5.39 1.22
N LYS A 101 -10.97 4.24 0.63
CA LYS A 101 -11.47 2.93 1.05
C LYS A 101 -10.84 2.39 2.32
N LEU A 102 -9.56 2.64 2.54
CA LEU A 102 -8.91 2.26 3.80
C LEU A 102 -9.43 3.10 4.97
N ALA A 103 -9.74 4.38 4.75
CA ALA A 103 -10.36 5.24 5.75
C ALA A 103 -11.75 4.73 6.18
N GLU A 104 -12.61 4.36 5.23
CA GLU A 104 -13.92 3.72 5.50
C GLU A 104 -13.76 2.44 6.34
N ALA A 105 -12.75 1.63 6.02
CA ALA A 105 -12.44 0.38 6.71
C ALA A 105 -11.67 0.57 8.04
N LYS A 106 -11.31 1.81 8.41
CA LYS A 106 -10.50 2.15 9.60
C LYS A 106 -9.09 1.52 9.60
N PHE A 107 -8.51 1.36 8.41
CA PHE A 107 -7.12 0.97 8.24
C PHE A 107 -6.24 2.21 8.06
N ASN A 108 -5.06 2.15 8.65
CA ASN A 108 -3.96 3.06 8.33
C ASN A 108 -3.21 2.52 7.12
N TYR A 109 -2.50 3.39 6.42
CA TYR A 109 -1.67 2.99 5.29
C TYR A 109 -0.29 3.64 5.32
N PHE A 110 0.67 2.97 4.70
CA PHE A 110 2.00 3.48 4.45
C PHE A 110 2.25 3.49 2.96
N VAL A 111 2.68 4.63 2.42
CA VAL A 111 3.12 4.71 1.02
C VAL A 111 4.63 4.69 0.98
N GLU A 112 5.20 3.82 0.16
CA GLU A 112 6.63 3.74 -0.08
C GLU A 112 6.91 3.83 -1.58
N SER A 113 7.83 4.71 -1.97
CA SER A 113 8.27 4.86 -3.36
C SER A 113 9.61 4.19 -3.57
N HIS A 114 9.72 3.28 -4.54
CA HIS A 114 11.00 2.64 -4.85
C HIS A 114 11.81 3.38 -5.92
N ARG A 115 11.24 4.38 -6.61
CA ARG A 115 11.89 5.20 -7.66
C ARG A 115 12.64 4.37 -8.70
N PHE A 116 12.07 3.22 -9.07
CA PHE A 116 12.67 2.23 -9.97
C PHE A 116 14.02 1.65 -9.53
N ALA A 117 14.46 1.89 -8.29
CA ALA A 117 15.71 1.34 -7.76
C ALA A 117 15.54 -0.16 -7.47
N PRO A 118 16.31 -1.06 -8.12
CA PRO A 118 16.14 -2.51 -7.96
C PRO A 118 16.27 -2.99 -6.51
N GLN A 119 17.22 -2.43 -5.76
CA GLN A 119 17.43 -2.78 -4.35
C GLN A 119 16.24 -2.38 -3.46
N GLN A 120 15.58 -1.25 -3.77
CA GLN A 120 14.38 -0.84 -3.04
C GLN A 120 13.22 -1.79 -3.37
N ILE A 121 13.01 -2.10 -4.65
CA ILE A 121 11.97 -3.05 -5.09
C ILE A 121 12.10 -4.41 -4.36
N GLU A 122 13.33 -4.89 -4.19
CA GLU A 122 13.60 -6.19 -3.56
C GLU A 122 13.44 -6.17 -2.03
N ASN A 123 13.88 -5.10 -1.37
CA ASN A 123 13.92 -4.98 0.10
C ASN A 123 12.65 -4.38 0.72
N SER A 124 11.91 -3.55 -0.03
CA SER A 124 10.69 -2.90 0.46
C SER A 124 9.67 -3.89 1.01
N PRO A 125 9.38 -5.05 0.36
CA PRO A 125 8.42 -6.00 0.91
C PRO A 125 8.81 -6.51 2.31
N ASP A 126 10.09 -6.77 2.56
CA ASP A 126 10.56 -7.24 3.88
C ASP A 126 10.51 -6.11 4.92
N THR A 127 10.90 -4.90 4.52
CA THR A 127 10.82 -3.71 5.38
C THR A 127 9.37 -3.42 5.78
N LEU A 128 8.42 -3.64 4.88
CA LEU A 128 6.98 -3.49 5.15
C LEU A 128 6.47 -4.61 6.07
N MET A 129 6.96 -5.84 5.93
CA MET A 129 6.67 -6.93 6.88
C MET A 129 7.18 -6.62 8.30
N ASP A 130 8.37 -6.03 8.43
CA ASP A 130 8.93 -5.61 9.72
C ASP A 130 8.05 -4.55 10.41
N ARG A 131 7.34 -3.74 9.61
CA ARG A 131 6.34 -2.78 10.10
C ARG A 131 5.00 -3.41 10.48
N GLN A 132 4.90 -4.74 10.45
CA GLN A 132 3.72 -5.51 10.84
C GLN A 132 2.47 -5.12 10.03
N VAL A 133 2.62 -4.86 8.73
CA VAL A 133 1.47 -4.63 7.84
C VAL A 133 0.68 -5.92 7.65
N GLU A 134 -0.63 -5.81 7.55
CA GLU A 134 -1.54 -6.96 7.40
C GLU A 134 -1.86 -7.28 5.94
N GLY A 135 -1.42 -6.43 5.01
CA GLY A 135 -1.61 -6.58 3.59
C GLY A 135 -0.82 -5.54 2.80
N MET A 136 -0.65 -5.80 1.51
CA MET A 136 0.13 -4.91 0.64
C MET A 136 -0.55 -4.69 -0.71
N ILE A 137 -0.40 -3.48 -1.24
CA ILE A 137 -0.86 -3.07 -2.55
C ILE A 137 0.34 -2.63 -3.37
N PHE A 138 0.55 -3.22 -4.54
CA PHE A 138 1.69 -2.96 -5.42
C PHE A 138 1.18 -2.26 -6.69
N LEU A 139 1.63 -1.03 -6.94
CA LEU A 139 1.26 -0.26 -8.13
C LEU A 139 2.43 -0.30 -9.10
N ASN A 140 2.27 -0.89 -10.29
CA ASN A 140 3.36 -0.94 -11.30
C ASN A 140 4.72 -1.36 -10.72
N THR A 141 4.73 -2.26 -9.73
CA THR A 141 5.93 -2.75 -9.05
C THR A 141 6.02 -4.26 -9.21
N PRO A 142 7.16 -4.80 -9.66
CA PRO A 142 7.33 -6.24 -9.75
C PRO A 142 7.47 -6.86 -8.35
N LEU A 143 6.95 -8.06 -8.19
CA LEU A 143 7.17 -8.91 -7.03
C LEU A 143 7.32 -10.34 -7.53
N ASN A 144 8.39 -11.00 -7.11
CA ASN A 144 8.77 -12.34 -7.56
C ASN A 144 8.78 -13.36 -6.42
N LYS A 145 8.42 -12.96 -5.20
CA LYS A 145 8.36 -13.81 -4.02
C LYS A 145 6.95 -13.85 -3.45
N GLU A 146 6.59 -14.99 -2.88
CA GLU A 146 5.35 -15.14 -2.13
C GLU A 146 5.43 -14.37 -0.82
N MET A 147 4.31 -13.80 -0.39
CA MET A 147 4.22 -13.01 0.83
C MET A 147 3.31 -13.70 1.84
N PRO A 148 3.62 -13.62 3.14
CA PRO A 148 2.79 -14.23 4.19
C PRO A 148 1.49 -13.45 4.46
N VAL A 149 1.30 -12.30 3.79
CA VAL A 149 0.10 -11.45 3.89
C VAL A 149 -0.56 -11.32 2.52
N PRO A 150 -1.87 -11.04 2.45
CA PRO A 150 -2.55 -10.79 1.19
C PRO A 150 -1.90 -9.65 0.40
N VAL A 151 -1.66 -9.89 -0.90
CA VAL A 151 -1.11 -8.90 -1.82
C VAL A 151 -2.06 -8.67 -2.99
N VAL A 152 -2.32 -7.40 -3.26
CA VAL A 152 -3.03 -6.95 -4.47
C VAL A 152 -2.06 -6.18 -5.34
N ALA A 153 -1.98 -6.50 -6.63
CA ALA A 153 -1.17 -5.78 -7.60
C ALA A 153 -2.06 -5.08 -8.63
N ILE A 154 -1.85 -3.79 -8.81
CA ILE A 154 -2.47 -2.99 -9.88
C ILE A 154 -1.41 -2.82 -10.97
N SER A 155 -1.11 -3.92 -11.67
CA SER A 155 -0.26 -3.97 -12.87
C SER A 155 -0.13 -5.38 -13.40
N ASP A 156 0.39 -5.52 -14.62
CA ASP A 156 0.68 -6.80 -15.24
C ASP A 156 2.09 -7.34 -14.98
N ILE A 157 2.95 -6.56 -14.32
CA ILE A 157 4.36 -6.87 -14.11
C ILE A 157 4.63 -7.65 -12.82
N THR A 158 3.64 -7.73 -11.93
CA THR A 158 3.73 -8.53 -10.70
C THR A 158 3.41 -10.00 -11.01
N ASN A 159 4.35 -10.91 -10.70
CA ASN A 159 4.24 -12.31 -11.06
C ASN A 159 4.68 -13.23 -9.91
N ALA A 160 4.08 -13.06 -8.75
CA ALA A 160 4.27 -13.94 -7.60
C ALA A 160 3.01 -14.79 -7.33
N PRO A 161 3.16 -16.01 -6.78
CA PRO A 161 2.05 -16.83 -6.32
C PRO A 161 1.19 -16.10 -5.27
N GLY A 162 -0.11 -16.38 -5.23
CA GLY A 162 -1.03 -15.82 -4.23
C GLY A 162 -1.39 -14.33 -4.41
N VAL A 163 -0.85 -13.65 -5.42
CA VAL A 163 -1.15 -12.24 -5.68
C VAL A 163 -2.44 -12.08 -6.49
N THR A 164 -3.38 -11.29 -5.97
CA THR A 164 -4.54 -10.85 -6.75
C THR A 164 -4.14 -9.71 -7.68
N ARG A 165 -4.39 -9.85 -8.98
CA ARG A 165 -3.97 -8.86 -9.98
C ARG A 165 -5.17 -8.13 -10.58
N ILE A 166 -5.12 -6.81 -10.52
CA ILE A 166 -6.06 -5.90 -11.19
C ILE A 166 -5.31 -5.33 -12.38
N VAL A 167 -5.75 -5.70 -13.59
CA VAL A 167 -5.10 -5.29 -14.85
C VAL A 167 -6.14 -4.76 -15.82
N ILE A 168 -5.70 -3.83 -16.67
CA ILE A 168 -6.46 -3.40 -17.84
C ILE A 168 -6.11 -4.35 -18.99
N ASP A 169 -7.12 -4.70 -19.78
CA ASP A 169 -6.89 -5.36 -21.07
C ASP A 169 -6.28 -4.35 -22.07
N ASN A 170 -4.96 -4.21 -22.01
CA ASN A 170 -4.21 -3.30 -22.87
C ASN A 170 -4.39 -3.63 -24.35
N TYR A 171 -4.57 -4.90 -24.70
CA TYR A 171 -4.79 -5.30 -26.09
C TYR A 171 -6.13 -4.74 -26.60
N GLN A 172 -7.21 -4.91 -25.82
CA GLN A 172 -8.51 -4.34 -26.18
C GLN A 172 -8.49 -2.81 -26.17
N ALA A 173 -7.83 -2.18 -25.18
CA ALA A 173 -7.71 -0.73 -25.13
C ALA A 173 -7.08 -0.16 -26.41
N VAL A 174 -6.04 -0.80 -26.91
CA VAL A 174 -5.34 -0.40 -28.14
C VAL A 174 -6.18 -0.66 -29.38
N LEU A 175 -6.86 -1.81 -29.44
CA LEU A 175 -7.79 -2.10 -30.54
C LEU A 175 -8.91 -1.05 -30.62
N LEU A 176 -9.49 -0.67 -29.48
CA LEU A 176 -10.52 0.37 -29.41
C LEU A 176 -9.97 1.72 -29.90
N ALA A 177 -8.78 2.11 -29.45
CA ALA A 177 -8.14 3.36 -29.92
C ALA A 177 -7.88 3.34 -31.43
N LEU A 178 -7.34 2.24 -31.97
CA LEU A 178 -7.06 2.11 -33.41
C LEU A 178 -8.33 2.07 -34.26
N ARG A 179 -9.40 1.41 -33.79
CA ARG A 179 -10.71 1.40 -34.46
C ARG A 179 -11.27 2.82 -34.54
N HIS A 180 -11.26 3.55 -33.43
CA HIS A 180 -11.74 4.91 -33.37
C HIS A 180 -11.00 5.82 -34.37
N LEU A 181 -9.66 5.74 -34.43
CA LEU A 181 -8.88 6.50 -35.42
C LEU A 181 -9.21 6.12 -36.87
N LYS A 182 -9.44 4.84 -37.15
CA LYS A 182 -9.83 4.36 -38.48
C LYS A 182 -11.21 4.87 -38.89
N GLU A 183 -12.16 4.90 -37.96
CA GLU A 183 -13.52 5.45 -38.15
C GLU A 183 -13.49 6.95 -38.45
N LEU A 184 -12.56 7.69 -37.85
CA LEU A 184 -12.27 9.10 -38.18
C LEU A 184 -11.57 9.29 -39.54
N GLY A 185 -11.29 8.21 -40.28
CA GLY A 185 -10.70 8.26 -41.63
C GLY A 185 -9.17 8.21 -41.66
N HIS A 186 -8.50 8.10 -40.50
CA HIS A 186 -7.03 7.97 -40.48
C HIS A 186 -6.58 6.64 -41.11
N ARG A 187 -5.53 6.70 -41.94
CA ARG A 187 -4.96 5.54 -42.67
C ARG A 187 -3.50 5.26 -42.33
N ARG A 188 -2.78 6.29 -41.87
CA ARG A 188 -1.37 6.20 -41.45
C ARG A 188 -1.32 6.62 -39.98
N ILE A 189 -1.20 5.65 -39.09
CA ILE A 189 -1.20 5.86 -37.64
C ILE A 189 0.21 5.54 -37.15
N ALA A 190 0.88 6.54 -36.57
CA ALA A 190 2.16 6.34 -35.90
C ALA A 190 1.93 5.95 -34.45
N PHE A 191 2.78 5.06 -33.93
CA PHE A 191 2.75 4.64 -32.53
C PHE A 191 4.02 5.11 -31.84
N SER A 192 3.87 5.83 -30.72
CA SER A 192 4.98 6.29 -29.88
C SER A 192 4.84 5.70 -28.49
N HIS A 193 5.93 5.17 -27.95
CA HIS A 193 6.01 4.62 -26.61
C HIS A 193 7.08 5.36 -25.81
N ALA A 194 6.70 5.84 -24.63
CA ALA A 194 7.65 6.42 -23.68
C ALA A 194 8.52 5.30 -23.07
N GLY A 195 9.70 5.11 -23.66
CA GLY A 195 10.95 4.67 -23.02
C GLY A 195 10.97 3.38 -22.18
N ARG A 196 11.83 2.46 -22.61
CA ARG A 196 12.57 1.33 -21.99
C ARG A 196 12.62 1.10 -20.46
N GLN A 197 12.19 2.04 -19.62
CA GLN A 197 12.20 1.96 -18.13
C GLN A 197 10.90 1.39 -17.55
N LEU A 198 9.80 1.45 -18.30
CA LEU A 198 8.63 0.62 -18.00
C LEU A 198 9.05 -0.82 -18.30
N PHE A 199 8.95 -1.73 -17.34
CA PHE A 199 9.27 -3.16 -17.47
C PHE A 199 8.32 -3.87 -18.47
N THR A 200 8.31 -3.42 -19.73
CA THR A 200 7.57 -3.99 -20.84
C THR A 200 8.46 -4.94 -21.59
N ARG A 201 8.72 -6.11 -21.00
CA ARG A 201 9.13 -7.26 -21.82
C ARG A 201 7.88 -7.78 -22.54
N HIS A 202 7.66 -7.30 -23.77
CA HIS A 202 6.84 -7.90 -24.85
C HIS A 202 5.38 -8.32 -24.57
N ARG A 203 4.88 -8.31 -23.33
CA ARG A 203 3.57 -8.88 -22.96
C ARG A 203 2.41 -7.87 -22.96
N ARG A 204 2.68 -6.57 -22.88
CA ARG A 204 1.62 -5.53 -22.85
C ARG A 204 0.79 -5.43 -24.12
N TRP A 205 1.22 -6.05 -25.22
CA TRP A 205 0.63 -5.81 -26.54
C TRP A 205 -0.10 -7.00 -27.15
N GLY A 206 -0.28 -8.11 -26.41
CA GLY A 206 -1.04 -9.27 -26.92
C GLY A 206 -0.41 -9.98 -28.14
N PHE A 207 0.71 -9.48 -28.68
CA PHE A 207 1.55 -10.18 -29.65
C PHE A 207 2.28 -11.32 -28.93
N LYS A 208 1.57 -12.42 -28.67
CA LYS A 208 2.24 -13.71 -28.56
C LYS A 208 2.95 -13.94 -29.90
N SER A 209 4.24 -14.21 -29.84
CA SER A 209 5.08 -14.68 -30.94
C SER A 209 4.66 -16.09 -31.42
N SER A 210 3.38 -16.27 -31.74
CA SER A 210 2.80 -17.50 -32.29
C SER A 210 2.04 -17.26 -33.59
N GLN A 211 2.23 -16.11 -34.23
CA GLN A 211 1.89 -15.95 -35.64
C GLN A 211 3.17 -15.69 -36.40
N SER A 212 3.50 -16.63 -37.28
CA SER A 212 4.55 -16.63 -38.30
C SER A 212 4.29 -15.59 -39.39
N SER A 213 3.81 -14.40 -39.01
CA SER A 213 3.60 -13.29 -39.93
C SER A 213 4.14 -12.01 -39.28
N PRO A 214 5.02 -11.28 -39.98
CA PRO A 214 5.54 -10.02 -39.47
C PRO A 214 4.38 -9.05 -39.23
N PRO A 215 4.45 -8.21 -38.20
CA PRO A 215 3.40 -7.25 -37.93
C PRO A 215 3.24 -6.30 -39.14
N PRO A 216 2.02 -5.82 -39.43
CA PRO A 216 1.70 -5.08 -40.66
C PRO A 216 2.42 -3.72 -40.82
N TRP A 217 3.32 -3.38 -39.91
CA TRP A 217 4.13 -2.16 -39.89
C TRP A 217 5.64 -2.42 -40.08
N GLU A 218 6.11 -3.67 -40.15
CA GLU A 218 7.49 -3.94 -40.54
C GLU A 218 7.70 -3.58 -42.02
N PRO A 219 8.65 -2.69 -42.36
CA PRO A 219 9.02 -2.46 -43.74
C PRO A 219 9.65 -3.74 -44.27
N THR A 220 9.01 -4.37 -45.27
CA THR A 220 9.70 -5.38 -46.09
C THR A 220 10.90 -4.70 -46.72
N SER A 221 12.10 -5.09 -46.28
CA SER A 221 13.35 -4.64 -46.86
C SER A 221 13.33 -4.96 -48.35
N ARG A 222 13.21 -3.93 -49.19
CA ARG A 222 13.46 -4.07 -50.63
C ARG A 222 14.93 -4.49 -50.81
N PRO A 223 15.24 -5.51 -51.61
CA PRO A 223 16.63 -5.83 -51.91
C PRO A 223 17.25 -4.63 -52.62
N ALA A 224 18.39 -4.17 -52.10
CA ALA A 224 19.22 -3.17 -52.75
C ALA A 224 19.62 -3.70 -54.14
N LYS A 225 19.29 -2.94 -55.19
CA LYS A 225 19.88 -3.16 -56.51
C LYS A 225 21.36 -2.80 -56.40
N SER A 226 22.22 -3.78 -56.63
CA SER A 226 23.65 -3.59 -56.89
C SER A 226 23.85 -2.77 -58.17
N PRO A 227 24.89 -1.93 -58.27
CA PRO A 227 25.60 -1.75 -59.53
C PRO A 227 26.48 -2.97 -59.84
#